data_AF-A0A383EMU8-F1
#
_entry.id   AF-A0A383EMU8-F1
#
_cell.length_a   1.000
_cell.length_b   1.000
_cell.length_c   1.000
_cell.angle_alpha   90.00
_cell.angle_beta   90.00
_cell.angle_gamma   90.00
#
_symmetry.space_group_name_H-M   'P 1'
#
loop_
_entity.id
_entity.type
_entity.pdbx_description
1 polymer ?
#
loop_
_entity_poly.entity_id
_entity_poly.type
_entity_poly.pdbx_seq_one_letter_code
_entity_poly.pdbx_strand_id
1 'polypeptide(L)'
;MIKVKKRKILLLPGDGIGQEVVAEVKKIIQWFNSKKSLDFDIDEDLVGGAAYDKHKNPITDEVFYKALESEAVILGAVGGPKYDNLEFSKRPERALLKLRKELKL
;
A
#
# COMPACT_ATOMS: atom_id res chain seq x y z
N MET A 1 -1.01 19.30 -26.12
CA MET A 1 -0.98 19.31 -24.64
C MET A 1 -0.06 18.20 -24.17
N ILE A 2 1.02 18.53 -23.46
CA ILE A 2 1.89 17.52 -22.84
C ILE A 2 1.12 16.96 -21.63
N LYS A 3 0.73 15.68 -21.66
CA LYS A 3 0.20 14.99 -20.49
C LYS A 3 1.35 14.89 -19.48
N VAL A 4 1.34 15.75 -18.47
CA VAL A 4 2.21 15.55 -17.30
C VAL A 4 1.73 14.25 -16.65
N LYS A 5 2.55 13.20 -16.74
CA LYS A 5 2.26 11.93 -16.09
C LYS A 5 2.32 12.17 -14.58
N LYS A 6 1.18 12.05 -13.89
CA LYS A 6 1.13 12.23 -12.44
C LYS A 6 2.02 11.18 -11.77
N ARG A 7 2.95 11.62 -10.93
CA ARG A 7 3.83 10.74 -10.14
C ARG A 7 3.07 10.21 -8.92
N LYS A 8 2.14 9.29 -9.17
CA LYS A 8 1.27 8.72 -8.13
C LYS A 8 2.01 7.66 -7.33
N ILE A 9 2.06 7.82 -6.02
CA ILE A 9 2.60 6.87 -5.05
C ILE A 9 1.43 6.36 -4.20
N LEU A 10 1.21 5.04 -4.21
CA LEU A 10 0.26 4.40 -3.31
C LEU A 10 0.98 3.93 -2.04
N LEU A 11 0.54 4.44 -0.90
CA LEU A 11 0.98 4.00 0.41
C LEU A 11 0.05 2.90 0.92
N LEU A 12 0.61 1.77 1.32
CA LEU A 12 -0.10 0.63 1.91
C LEU A 12 0.53 0.33 3.29
N PRO A 13 0.14 1.05 4.35
CA PRO A 13 0.81 0.96 5.65
C PRO A 13 0.72 -0.43 6.30
N GLY A 14 -0.42 -1.11 6.13
CA GLY A 14 -0.63 -2.50 6.52
C GLY A 14 -0.77 -2.72 8.03
N ASP A 15 0.04 -3.59 8.62
CA ASP A 15 -0.13 -4.08 9.99
C ASP A 15 1.04 -3.71 10.92
N GLY A 16 0.76 -3.70 12.23
CA GLY A 16 1.75 -3.44 13.27
C GLY A 16 2.52 -2.13 13.03
N ILE A 17 3.85 -2.19 13.15
CA ILE A 17 4.73 -1.02 12.98
C ILE A 17 4.72 -0.45 11.55
N GLY A 18 4.15 -1.15 10.56
CA GLY A 18 4.02 -0.66 9.19
C GLY A 18 3.25 0.66 9.11
N GLN A 19 2.25 0.84 9.99
CA GLN A 19 1.49 2.08 10.13
C GLN A 19 2.38 3.26 10.52
N GLU A 20 3.24 3.07 11.52
CA GLU A 20 4.14 4.11 12.03
C GLU A 20 5.22 4.48 11.01
N VAL A 21 5.87 3.47 10.41
CA VAL A 21 6.98 3.70 9.47
C VAL A 21 6.48 4.36 8.19
N VAL A 22 5.32 3.97 7.65
CA VAL A 22 4.77 4.59 6.43
C VAL A 22 4.26 6.01 6.70
N ALA A 23 3.81 6.32 7.92
CA ALA A 23 3.51 7.70 8.30
C ALA A 23 4.75 8.62 8.20
N GLU A 24 5.93 8.14 8.59
CA GLU A 24 7.18 8.90 8.42
C GLU A 24 7.58 9.05 6.95
N VAL A 25 7.38 8.00 6.13
CA VAL A 25 7.58 8.08 4.68
C VAL A 25 6.70 9.18 4.06
N LYS A 26 5.44 9.26 4.46
CA LYS A 26 4.51 10.30 4.00
C LYS A 26 5.02 11.70 4.30
N LYS A 27 5.57 11.95 5.50
CA LYS A 27 6.18 13.23 5.87
C LYS A 27 7.37 13.58 4.98
N ILE A 28 8.20 12.60 4.65
CA ILE A 28 9.36 12.80 3.76
C ILE A 28 8.91 13.15 2.34
N ILE A 29 7.91 12.46 1.80
CA ILE A 29 7.34 12.77 0.47
C ILE A 29 6.76 14.20 0.47
N GLN A 30 6.02 14.58 1.51
CA GLN A 30 5.49 15.94 1.67
C GLN A 30 6.60 16.99 1.74
N TRP A 31 7.69 16.71 2.47
CA TRP A 31 8.85 17.58 2.51
C TRP A 31 9.45 17.77 1.11
N PHE A 32 9.63 16.70 0.35
CA PHE A 32 10.11 16.76 -1.04
C PHE A 32 9.20 17.60 -1.94
N ASN A 33 7.89 17.41 -1.85
CA ASN A 33 6.93 18.24 -2.58
C ASN A 33 7.09 19.72 -2.23
N SER A 34 7.24 20.05 -0.93
CA SER A 34 7.35 21.44 -0.47
C SER A 34 8.70 22.11 -0.76
N LYS A 35 9.80 21.35 -0.85
CA LYS A 35 11.18 21.89 -0.93
C LYS A 35 11.88 21.67 -2.25
N LYS A 36 11.41 20.71 -3.06
CA LYS A 36 12.08 20.27 -4.30
C LYS A 36 11.15 20.25 -5.51
N SER A 37 9.90 20.71 -5.38
CA SER A 37 8.91 20.79 -6.46
C SER A 37 8.76 19.47 -7.23
N LEU A 38 8.74 18.36 -6.48
CA LEU A 38 8.60 17.02 -7.05
C LEU A 38 7.14 16.60 -7.26
N ASP A 39 6.16 17.36 -6.77
CA ASP A 39 4.72 17.20 -7.07
C ASP A 39 4.23 15.73 -7.10
N PHE A 40 4.66 14.92 -6.14
CA PHE A 40 4.16 13.55 -5.96
C PHE A 40 2.70 13.58 -5.52
N ASP A 41 1.86 12.80 -6.17
CA ASP A 41 0.46 12.57 -5.77
C ASP A 41 0.43 11.35 -4.84
N ILE A 42 -0.04 11.51 -3.61
CA ILE A 42 -0.04 10.44 -2.60
C ILE A 42 -1.47 9.93 -2.44
N ASP A 43 -1.64 8.63 -2.61
CA ASP A 43 -2.85 7.89 -2.25
C ASP A 43 -2.52 6.90 -1.14
N GLU A 44 -3.48 6.56 -0.29
CA GLU A 44 -3.26 5.68 0.86
C GLU A 44 -4.48 4.79 1.08
N ASP A 45 -4.26 3.47 1.23
CA ASP A 45 -5.34 2.51 1.40
C ASP A 45 -4.94 1.28 2.22
N LEU A 46 -5.91 0.40 2.48
CA LEU A 46 -5.76 -0.75 3.36
C LEU A 46 -5.14 -1.96 2.65
N VAL A 47 -4.28 -2.66 3.37
CA VAL A 47 -3.70 -3.94 2.97
C VAL A 47 -3.52 -4.85 4.21
N GLY A 48 -3.37 -6.15 4.00
CA GLY A 48 -3.04 -7.10 5.04
C GLY A 48 -4.18 -7.33 6.03
N GLY A 49 -3.84 -7.45 7.31
CA GLY A 49 -4.77 -7.64 8.41
C GLY A 49 -5.73 -6.47 8.58
N ALA A 50 -5.26 -5.22 8.43
CA ALA A 50 -6.09 -4.03 8.47
C ALA A 50 -7.21 -4.05 7.40
N ALA A 51 -6.88 -4.51 6.18
CA ALA A 51 -7.89 -4.74 5.14
C ALA A 51 -8.82 -5.91 5.49
N TYR A 52 -8.28 -7.01 6.01
CA TYR A 52 -9.06 -8.17 6.41
C TYR A 52 -10.08 -7.83 7.51
N ASP A 53 -9.70 -7.04 8.50
CA ASP A 53 -10.60 -6.66 9.59
C ASP A 53 -11.85 -5.95 9.06
N LYS A 54 -11.67 -5.03 8.10
CA LYS A 54 -12.74 -4.22 7.50
C LYS A 54 -13.52 -4.94 6.40
N HIS A 55 -12.84 -5.69 5.55
CA HIS A 55 -13.41 -6.23 4.30
C HIS A 55 -13.45 -7.75 4.24
N LYS A 56 -12.92 -8.44 5.25
CA LYS A 56 -12.69 -9.91 5.26
C LYS A 56 -11.87 -10.39 4.06
N ASN A 57 -11.05 -9.50 3.51
CA ASN A 57 -10.18 -9.70 2.37
C ASN A 57 -8.86 -8.95 2.63
N PRO A 58 -7.68 -9.60 2.53
CA PRO A 58 -6.40 -8.95 2.80
C PRO A 58 -6.01 -7.88 1.76
N ILE A 59 -6.65 -7.87 0.58
CA ILE A 59 -6.54 -6.77 -0.39
C ILE A 59 -7.77 -6.75 -1.31
N THR A 60 -8.49 -5.64 -1.34
CA THR A 60 -9.64 -5.49 -2.24
C THR A 60 -9.18 -5.29 -3.69
N ASP A 61 -10.06 -5.57 -4.64
CA ASP A 61 -9.73 -5.33 -6.05
C ASP A 61 -9.57 -3.84 -6.35
N GLU A 62 -10.31 -2.96 -5.65
CA GLU A 62 -10.11 -1.51 -5.73
C GLU A 62 -8.67 -1.10 -5.39
N VAL A 63 -8.15 -1.57 -4.23
CA VAL A 63 -6.76 -1.27 -3.81
C VAL A 63 -5.75 -1.87 -4.78
N PHE A 64 -6.04 -3.06 -5.27
CA PHE A 64 -5.19 -3.72 -6.27
C PHE A 64 -5.12 -2.93 -7.58
N TYR A 65 -6.24 -2.40 -8.08
CA TYR A 65 -6.24 -1.55 -9.26
C TYR A 65 -5.53 -0.21 -9.02
N LYS A 66 -5.69 0.40 -7.83
CA LYS A 66 -4.88 1.57 -7.44
C LYS A 66 -3.38 1.27 -7.50
N ALA A 67 -2.96 0.08 -7.09
CA ALA A 67 -1.56 -0.34 -7.14
C ALA A 67 -1.05 -0.46 -8.58
N LEU A 68 -1.86 -1.01 -9.50
CA LEU A 68 -1.53 -1.12 -10.93
C LEU A 68 -1.44 0.25 -11.64
N GLU A 69 -2.26 1.22 -11.21
CA GLU A 69 -2.28 2.57 -11.78
C GLU A 69 -1.20 3.50 -11.20
N SER A 70 -0.58 3.11 -10.08
CA SER A 70 0.44 3.91 -9.40
C SER A 70 1.82 3.71 -10.01
N GLU A 71 2.65 4.76 -9.98
CA GLU A 71 4.05 4.65 -10.43
C GLU A 71 4.93 3.94 -9.41
N ALA A 72 4.57 4.02 -8.14
CA ALA A 72 5.22 3.28 -7.07
C ALA A 72 4.19 2.86 -6.01
N VAL A 73 4.46 1.72 -5.38
CA VAL A 73 3.73 1.23 -4.21
C VAL A 73 4.71 1.14 -3.05
N ILE A 74 4.41 1.80 -1.95
CA ILE A 74 5.18 1.70 -0.71
C ILE A 74 4.34 0.91 0.29
N LEU A 75 4.76 -0.33 0.53
CA LEU A 75 4.13 -1.22 1.51
C LEU A 75 4.92 -1.16 2.81
N GLY A 76 4.21 -1.01 3.94
CA GLY A 76 4.80 -1.05 5.28
C GLY A 76 5.11 -2.47 5.72
N ALA A 77 4.19 -3.09 6.45
CA ALA A 77 4.30 -4.49 6.85
C ALA A 77 2.92 -5.16 6.76
N VAL A 78 2.87 -6.49 6.66
CA VAL A 78 1.63 -7.25 6.75
C VAL A 78 1.84 -8.45 7.66
N GLY A 79 0.82 -8.84 8.42
CA GLY A 79 0.84 -9.99 9.31
C GLY A 79 0.63 -9.66 10.78
N GLY A 80 0.44 -10.70 11.58
CA GLY A 80 0.32 -10.62 13.03
C GLY A 80 -0.39 -11.83 13.63
N PRO A 81 -0.12 -12.19 14.91
CA PRO A 81 -0.63 -13.43 15.51
C PRO A 81 -2.14 -13.60 15.48
N LYS A 82 -2.89 -12.48 15.42
CA LYS A 82 -4.35 -12.46 15.27
C LYS A 82 -4.86 -13.25 14.06
N TYR A 83 -4.04 -13.39 13.02
CA TYR A 83 -4.45 -13.93 11.72
C TYR A 83 -3.94 -15.35 11.44
N ASP A 84 -3.19 -15.96 12.37
CA ASP A 84 -2.53 -17.26 12.16
C ASP A 84 -3.52 -18.40 11.91
N ASN A 85 -4.71 -18.33 12.51
CA ASN A 85 -5.77 -19.34 12.37
C ASN A 85 -6.67 -19.12 11.14
N LEU A 86 -6.43 -18.08 10.34
CA LEU A 86 -7.18 -17.87 9.11
C LEU A 86 -6.79 -18.90 8.05
N GLU A 87 -7.76 -19.22 7.21
CA GLU A 87 -7.54 -19.92 5.95
C GLU A 87 -6.42 -19.22 5.17
N PHE A 88 -5.51 -20.00 4.57
CA PHE A 88 -4.32 -19.47 3.92
C PHE A 88 -4.64 -18.37 2.89
N SER A 89 -5.75 -18.49 2.15
CA SER A 89 -6.22 -17.51 1.14
C SER A 89 -6.61 -16.15 1.72
N LYS A 90 -6.90 -16.08 3.03
CA LYS A 90 -7.38 -14.90 3.74
C LYS A 90 -6.33 -14.25 4.64
N ARG A 91 -5.15 -14.86 4.78
CA ARG A 91 -4.09 -14.33 5.62
C ARG A 91 -3.49 -13.03 5.04
N PRO A 92 -3.00 -12.10 5.87
CA PRO A 92 -2.42 -10.83 5.43
C PRO A 92 -1.35 -10.95 4.34
N GLU A 93 -0.48 -11.97 4.44
CA GLU A 93 0.64 -12.18 3.53
C GLU A 93 0.18 -12.47 2.08
N ARG A 94 -1.08 -12.90 1.90
CA ARG A 94 -1.66 -13.10 0.57
C ARG A 94 -1.75 -11.81 -0.22
N ALA A 95 -1.93 -10.67 0.44
CA ALA A 95 -1.90 -9.38 -0.23
C ALA A 95 -0.52 -9.10 -0.83
N LEU A 96 0.55 -9.31 -0.04
CA LEU A 96 1.93 -9.14 -0.51
C LEU A 96 2.26 -10.06 -1.68
N LEU A 97 1.85 -11.34 -1.61
CA LEU A 97 2.08 -12.30 -2.67
C LEU A 97 1.30 -11.96 -3.96
N LYS A 98 0.03 -11.52 -3.83
CA LYS A 98 -0.79 -11.05 -4.98
C LYS A 98 -0.11 -9.84 -5.63
N LEU A 99 0.27 -8.84 -4.85
CA LEU A 99 0.93 -7.63 -5.35
C LEU A 99 2.23 -7.97 -6.10
N ARG A 100 3.13 -8.76 -5.51
CA ARG A 100 4.40 -9.13 -6.16
C ARG A 100 4.19 -9.85 -7.49
N LYS A 101 3.32 -10.87 -7.50
CA LYS A 101 3.04 -11.66 -8.71
C LYS A 101 2.48 -10.79 -9.83
N GLU A 102 1.44 -10.01 -9.54
CA GLU A 102 0.69 -9.28 -10.57
C GLU A 102 1.44 -8.02 -11.04
N LEU A 103 2.23 -7.39 -10.16
CA LEU A 103 3.14 -6.29 -10.51
C LEU A 103 4.45 -6.77 -11.17
N LYS A 104 4.64 -8.09 -11.30
CA LYS A 104 5.82 -8.73 -11.91
C LYS A 104 7.13 -8.39 -11.19
N LEU A 105 7.13 -8.50 -9.87
CA LEU A 105 8.26 -8.25 -8.95
C LEU A 105 8.84 -9.53 -8.36
#